data_AF-A0A0M4SMX0-F1
#
_entry.id   AF-A0A0M4SMX0-F1
#
_cell.length_a   1.000
_cell.length_b   1.000
_cell.length_c   1.000
_cell.angle_alpha   90.00
_cell.angle_beta   90.00
_cell.angle_gamma   90.00
#
_symmetry.space_group_name_H-M   'P 1'
#
loop_
_entity.id
_entity.type
_entity.pdbx_description
1 polymer ?
#
loop_
_entity_poly.entity_id
_entity_poly.type
_entity_poly.pdbx_seq_one_letter_code
_entity_poly.pdbx_strand_id
1 'polypeptide(L)'
;MKLKLSNSVLVALISACATLGVALINKTSPQPNNSNNPTPANSSTANISQCHQNIADKVCISHLVWQINSNEPQQIKYGERLPLSAGDKMKLLNLYYCIPSTVKINRLEAKAVLFQNGIESYQNVLSTPSIFPVNTGCHNISNFQQSWKISQGQHRVMIPLIKTDGSYRVVDKSFYLNLDVGN
;
A
#
# COMPACT_ATOMS: atom_id res chain seq x y z
N MET A 1 40.74 15.63 61.41
CA MET A 1 39.69 16.36 62.18
C MET A 1 38.39 15.56 62.09
N LYS A 2 37.61 15.53 63.17
CA LYS A 2 36.56 14.55 63.51
C LYS A 2 35.34 14.57 62.58
N LEU A 3 34.75 13.38 62.34
CA LEU A 3 33.40 13.17 61.80
C LEU A 3 32.32 13.77 62.71
N LYS A 4 31.23 14.26 62.10
CA LYS A 4 29.88 14.20 62.67
C LYS A 4 28.88 13.74 61.61
N LEU A 5 28.21 12.64 61.94
CA LEU A 5 27.01 12.09 61.31
C LEU A 5 25.76 12.84 61.81
N SER A 6 24.76 12.98 60.95
CA SER A 6 23.31 12.84 61.24
C SER A 6 22.56 12.84 59.90
N ASN A 7 22.01 11.71 59.41
CA ASN A 7 20.66 11.15 59.70
C ASN A 7 19.56 12.22 59.53
N SER A 8 18.45 12.06 58.80
CA SER A 8 17.68 10.90 58.32
C SER A 8 16.68 11.36 57.24
N VAL A 9 16.45 10.57 56.19
CA VAL A 9 15.22 9.81 55.85
C VAL A 9 13.90 10.62 55.82
N LEU A 10 13.28 10.71 54.63
CA LEU A 10 11.86 10.37 54.51
C LEU A 10 11.50 9.87 53.10
N VAL A 11 11.12 8.60 53.06
CA VAL A 11 10.41 7.92 51.98
C VAL A 11 8.94 8.32 52.05
N ALA A 12 8.29 8.52 50.91
CA ALA A 12 6.83 8.36 50.81
C ALA A 12 6.46 7.84 49.41
N LEU A 13 6.30 6.51 49.32
CA LEU A 13 5.39 5.88 48.36
C LEU A 13 3.97 6.33 48.70
N ILE A 14 3.17 6.74 47.71
CA ILE A 14 1.72 6.61 47.81
C ILE A 14 1.20 5.90 46.56
N SER A 15 0.51 4.82 46.88
CA SER A 15 -0.19 3.84 46.09
C SER A 15 -1.42 4.38 45.35
N ALA A 16 -1.63 3.81 44.17
CA ALA A 16 -2.87 3.41 43.51
C ALA A 16 -4.23 3.84 44.12
N CYS A 17 -5.13 4.33 43.25
CA CYS A 17 -6.51 3.83 43.19
C CYS A 17 -7.17 4.16 41.84
N ALA A 18 -7.93 3.19 41.35
CA ALA A 18 -8.62 3.15 40.07
C ALA A 18 -9.92 3.98 40.08
N THR A 19 -10.31 4.51 38.92
CA THR A 19 -11.72 4.75 38.59
C THR A 19 -11.99 4.37 37.12
N LEU A 20 -12.84 3.36 36.96
CA LEU A 20 -13.52 2.99 35.73
C LEU A 20 -14.74 3.91 35.53
N GLY A 21 -15.08 4.27 34.29
CA GLY A 21 -16.49 4.45 33.90
C GLY A 21 -16.94 5.78 33.28
N VAL A 22 -16.79 5.89 31.95
CA VAL A 22 -17.73 6.42 30.92
C VAL A 22 -18.66 7.61 31.23
N ALA A 23 -18.57 8.67 30.41
CA ALA A 23 -19.74 9.38 29.88
C ALA A 23 -19.43 10.10 28.55
N LEU A 24 -20.27 9.80 27.55
CA LEU A 24 -20.35 10.39 26.21
C LEU A 24 -20.73 11.89 26.27
N ILE A 25 -20.03 12.74 25.51
CA ILE A 25 -20.63 13.93 24.88
C ILE A 25 -20.13 14.04 23.44
N ASN A 26 -21.08 13.91 22.52
CA ASN A 26 -20.93 14.03 21.09
C ASN A 26 -21.67 15.32 20.67
N LYS A 27 -21.03 16.18 19.85
CA LYS A 27 -21.52 17.36 19.07
C LYS A 27 -20.60 18.58 19.24
N THR A 28 -20.06 19.27 18.22
CA THR A 28 -20.22 19.15 16.75
C THR A 28 -19.11 19.95 16.04
N SER A 29 -18.52 19.34 15.00
CA SER A 29 -18.10 19.93 13.69
C SER A 29 -16.89 20.87 13.57
N PRO A 30 -16.25 20.97 12.38
CA PRO A 30 -15.59 19.88 11.65
C PRO A 30 -14.17 20.27 11.21
N GLN A 31 -13.20 19.36 11.28
CA GLN A 31 -11.96 19.49 10.52
C GLN A 31 -11.74 18.20 9.75
N PRO A 32 -11.67 18.23 8.40
CA PRO A 32 -11.45 17.04 7.62
C PRO A 32 -9.97 16.66 7.74
N ASN A 33 -9.63 15.90 8.77
CA ASN A 33 -8.40 15.12 8.76
C ASN A 33 -8.61 13.98 7.75
N ASN A 34 -8.30 14.26 6.48
CA ASN A 34 -7.95 13.21 5.52
C ASN A 34 -6.63 12.59 5.96
N SER A 35 -6.67 11.83 7.06
CA SER A 35 -5.65 10.83 7.36
C SER A 35 -5.99 9.63 6.49
N ASN A 36 -5.42 9.61 5.28
CA ASN A 36 -5.42 8.44 4.41
C ASN A 36 -4.46 7.41 5.01
N ASN A 37 -4.79 6.88 6.19
CA ASN A 37 -4.06 5.76 6.72
C ASN A 37 -4.41 4.53 5.85
N PRO A 38 -3.41 3.88 5.24
CA PRO A 38 -3.64 2.72 4.39
C PRO A 38 -4.38 1.62 5.17
N THR A 39 -5.34 0.99 4.52
CA THR A 39 -6.24 0.02 5.18
C THR A 39 -5.49 -1.30 5.40
N PRO A 40 -5.48 -1.86 6.62
CA PRO A 40 -4.90 -3.18 6.87
C PRO A 40 -5.53 -4.24 5.97
N ALA A 41 -4.72 -5.15 5.42
CA ALA A 41 -5.16 -6.13 4.44
C ALA A 41 -6.22 -7.15 4.94
N ASN A 42 -6.55 -7.16 6.24
CA ASN A 42 -7.47 -8.11 6.86
C ASN A 42 -8.96 -7.72 6.81
N SER A 43 -9.34 -6.61 6.16
CA SER A 43 -10.76 -6.35 5.91
C SER A 43 -11.23 -7.12 4.66
N SER A 44 -11.90 -8.25 4.88
CA SER A 44 -12.42 -9.19 3.87
C SER A 44 -13.57 -8.66 3.00
N THR A 45 -13.62 -7.36 2.73
CA THR A 45 -14.50 -6.73 1.75
C THR A 45 -13.70 -5.67 0.98
N ALA A 46 -12.77 -6.14 0.15
CA ALA A 46 -12.20 -5.29 -0.89
C ALA A 46 -13.36 -4.84 -1.79
N ASN A 47 -13.80 -3.59 -1.64
CA ASN A 47 -14.85 -3.02 -2.47
C ASN A 47 -14.45 -3.17 -3.95
N ILE A 48 -15.17 -4.05 -4.65
CA ILE A 48 -15.07 -4.38 -6.08
C ILE A 48 -15.36 -3.15 -6.98
N SER A 49 -15.65 -1.99 -6.39
CA SER A 49 -16.21 -0.82 -7.07
C SER A 49 -15.24 -0.04 -7.96
N GLN A 50 -13.92 -0.15 -7.80
CA GLN A 50 -12.97 0.60 -8.67
C GLN A 50 -12.74 -0.03 -10.04
N CYS A 51 -12.98 -1.34 -10.20
CA CYS A 51 -12.92 -2.01 -11.51
C CYS A 51 -14.17 -1.75 -12.37
N HIS A 52 -15.23 -1.16 -11.80
CA HIS A 52 -16.57 -1.21 -12.39
C HIS A 52 -17.07 0.08 -13.05
N GLN A 53 -16.35 1.20 -13.01
CA GLN A 53 -17.02 2.47 -13.32
C GLN A 53 -16.90 3.03 -14.74
N ASN A 54 -16.06 2.53 -15.66
CA ASN A 54 -16.09 3.08 -17.04
C ASN A 54 -15.41 2.28 -18.17
N ILE A 55 -14.93 1.05 -17.94
CA ILE A 55 -14.16 0.33 -18.98
C ILE A 55 -14.53 -1.16 -18.98
N ALA A 56 -15.72 -1.48 -19.50
CA ALA A 56 -16.19 -2.86 -19.63
C ALA A 56 -15.29 -3.75 -20.51
N ASP A 57 -14.38 -3.16 -21.29
CA ASP A 57 -13.56 -3.85 -22.30
C ASP A 57 -12.06 -3.87 -21.99
N LYS A 58 -11.63 -3.64 -20.74
CA LYS A 58 -10.21 -3.74 -20.36
C LYS A 58 -10.01 -4.51 -19.07
N VAL A 59 -8.86 -5.18 -18.99
CA VAL A 59 -8.38 -5.74 -17.73
C VAL A 59 -8.14 -4.58 -16.78
N CYS A 60 -8.66 -4.70 -15.57
CA CYS A 60 -8.56 -3.68 -14.54
C CYS A 60 -7.85 -4.24 -13.31
N ILE A 61 -7.07 -3.38 -12.65
CA ILE A 61 -6.49 -3.70 -11.34
C ILE A 61 -7.46 -3.16 -10.30
N SER A 62 -7.98 -4.05 -9.45
CA SER A 62 -8.90 -3.69 -8.36
C SER A 62 -8.14 -3.02 -7.23
N HIS A 63 -7.07 -3.67 -6.76
CA HIS A 63 -6.22 -3.17 -5.68
C HIS A 63 -4.88 -3.90 -5.63
N LEU A 64 -3.97 -3.35 -4.85
CA LEU A 64 -2.66 -3.93 -4.55
C LEU A 64 -2.53 -4.17 -3.05
N VAL A 65 -1.73 -5.16 -2.68
CA VAL A 65 -1.29 -5.33 -1.30
C VAL A 65 0.21 -5.15 -1.24
N TRP A 66 0.66 -4.20 -0.45
CA TRP A 66 2.07 -3.91 -0.24
C TRP A 66 2.48 -4.19 1.19
N GLN A 67 3.78 -4.41 1.35
CA GLN A 67 4.44 -4.39 2.63
C GLN A 67 5.50 -3.30 2.63
N ILE A 68 5.41 -2.42 3.62
CA ILE A 68 6.41 -1.39 3.88
C ILE A 68 7.26 -1.89 5.06
N ASN A 69 8.56 -1.98 4.86
CA ASN A 69 9.51 -2.59 5.78
C ASN A 69 9.06 -4.01 6.18
N SER A 70 9.05 -4.31 7.47
CA SER A 70 8.55 -5.58 8.03
C SER A 70 7.19 -5.38 8.72
N ASN A 71 6.46 -4.32 8.37
CA ASN A 71 5.16 -4.02 8.94
C ASN A 71 4.07 -4.95 8.37
N GLU A 72 2.86 -4.82 8.90
CA GLU A 72 1.71 -5.56 8.39
C GLU A 72 1.41 -5.19 6.92
N PRO A 73 1.01 -6.17 6.09
CA PRO A 73 0.53 -5.91 4.74
C PRO A 73 -0.66 -4.95 4.71
N GLN A 74 -0.62 -4.02 3.77
CA GLN A 74 -1.62 -2.98 3.60
C GLN A 74 -2.20 -3.00 2.19
N GLN A 75 -3.50 -2.83 2.09
CA GLN A 75 -4.18 -2.67 0.82
C GLN A 75 -4.10 -1.21 0.38
N ILE A 76 -3.72 -1.00 -0.88
CA ILE A 76 -3.60 0.33 -1.49
C ILE A 76 -4.55 0.44 -2.67
N LYS A 77 -5.27 1.56 -2.71
CA LYS A 77 -6.24 1.91 -3.74
C LYS A 77 -5.60 2.72 -4.86
N TYR A 78 -6.29 2.79 -5.99
CA TYR A 78 -5.85 3.59 -7.13
C TYR A 78 -5.69 5.07 -6.74
N GLY A 79 -4.57 5.68 -7.14
CA GLY A 79 -4.28 7.10 -6.93
C GLY A 79 -4.03 7.49 -5.47
N GLU A 80 -3.98 6.52 -4.56
CA GLU A 80 -3.68 6.76 -3.15
C GLU A 80 -2.28 7.36 -2.99
N ARG A 81 -2.13 8.19 -1.95
CA ARG A 81 -0.88 8.82 -1.57
C ARG A 81 -0.38 8.14 -0.30
N LEU A 82 0.84 7.61 -0.36
CA LEU A 82 1.44 6.91 0.76
C LEU A 82 2.55 7.77 1.38
N PRO A 83 2.42 8.18 2.65
CA PRO A 83 3.50 8.83 3.36
C PRO A 83 4.58 7.78 3.68
N LEU A 84 5.80 8.05 3.25
CA LEU A 84 6.96 7.17 3.48
C LEU A 84 8.16 7.97 3.96
N SER A 85 9.11 7.27 4.57
CA SER A 85 10.41 7.82 4.96
C SER A 85 11.50 7.38 3.98
N ALA A 86 12.49 8.24 3.77
CA ALA A 86 13.67 7.87 3.00
C ALA A 86 14.36 6.65 3.63
N GLY A 87 14.64 5.63 2.82
CA GLY A 87 15.23 4.37 3.26
C GLY A 87 14.24 3.24 3.52
N ASP A 88 12.92 3.53 3.53
CA ASP A 88 11.89 2.50 3.62
C ASP A 88 12.01 1.47 2.50
N LYS A 89 11.73 0.21 2.83
CA LYS A 89 11.70 -0.89 1.86
C LYS A 89 10.27 -1.20 1.48
N MET A 90 9.91 -1.04 0.22
CA MET A 90 8.59 -1.40 -0.29
C MET A 90 8.62 -2.71 -1.08
N LYS A 91 7.72 -3.63 -0.75
CA LYS A 91 7.52 -4.88 -1.48
C LYS A 91 6.06 -5.00 -1.91
N LEU A 92 5.82 -5.21 -3.20
CA LEU A 92 4.51 -5.61 -3.69
C LEU A 92 4.28 -7.09 -3.35
N LEU A 93 3.25 -7.40 -2.59
CA LEU A 93 2.95 -8.79 -2.20
C LEU A 93 1.93 -9.42 -3.15
N ASN A 94 0.82 -8.72 -3.38
CA ASN A 94 -0.28 -9.19 -4.20
C ASN A 94 -0.81 -8.08 -5.10
N LEU A 95 -1.24 -8.44 -6.30
CA LEU A 95 -1.95 -7.60 -7.25
C LEU A 95 -3.22 -8.33 -7.66
N TYR A 96 -4.36 -7.69 -7.43
CA TYR A 96 -5.66 -8.24 -7.77
C TYR A 96 -6.20 -7.58 -9.03
N TYR A 97 -6.51 -8.38 -10.04
CA TYR A 97 -7.00 -7.90 -11.33
C TYR A 97 -8.22 -8.67 -11.79
N CYS A 98 -9.04 -8.07 -12.64
CA CYS A 98 -10.22 -8.71 -13.21
C CYS A 98 -10.23 -8.59 -14.73
N ILE A 99 -10.60 -9.68 -15.40
CA ILE A 99 -10.76 -9.78 -16.85
C ILE A 99 -12.27 -9.84 -17.15
N PRO A 100 -12.83 -8.84 -17.87
CA PRO A 100 -14.22 -8.87 -18.34
C PRO A 100 -14.44 -9.96 -19.38
N SER A 101 -15.68 -10.46 -19.50
CA SER A 101 -16.04 -11.53 -20.45
C SER A 101 -15.87 -11.15 -21.92
N THR A 102 -15.83 -9.86 -22.23
CA THR A 102 -15.65 -9.33 -23.58
C THR A 102 -14.19 -9.29 -24.03
N VAL A 103 -13.23 -9.45 -23.11
CA VAL A 103 -11.80 -9.31 -23.39
C VAL A 103 -11.18 -10.68 -23.65
N LYS A 104 -10.54 -10.84 -24.82
CA LYS A 104 -9.74 -12.03 -25.17
C LYS A 104 -8.25 -11.73 -25.02
N ILE A 105 -7.54 -12.62 -24.34
CA ILE A 105 -6.10 -12.48 -24.04
C ILE A 105 -5.47 -13.86 -24.09
N ASN A 106 -4.32 -13.99 -24.75
CA ASN A 106 -3.55 -15.23 -24.77
C ASN A 106 -2.48 -15.25 -23.68
N ARG A 107 -1.91 -14.08 -23.37
CA ARG A 107 -0.87 -13.93 -22.34
C ARG A 107 -1.04 -12.61 -21.59
N LEU A 108 -0.88 -12.67 -20.27
CA LEU A 108 -0.86 -11.52 -19.40
C LEU A 108 0.42 -11.51 -18.57
N GLU A 109 1.05 -10.34 -18.49
CA GLU A 109 2.15 -10.05 -17.59
C GLU A 109 1.83 -8.79 -16.78
N ALA A 110 2.26 -8.77 -15.52
CA ALA A 110 2.19 -7.60 -14.67
C ALA A 110 3.59 -7.21 -14.24
N LYS A 111 3.87 -5.90 -14.27
CA LYS A 111 5.09 -5.32 -13.74
C LYS A 111 4.72 -4.18 -12.81
N ALA A 112 5.59 -3.89 -11.84
CA ALA A 112 5.52 -2.66 -11.05
C ALA A 112 6.76 -1.84 -11.37
N VAL A 113 6.60 -0.54 -11.62
CA VAL A 113 7.70 0.36 -11.99
C VAL A 113 7.72 1.55 -11.04
N LEU A 114 8.89 1.85 -10.47
CA LEU A 114 9.11 3.03 -9.64
C LEU A 114 9.75 4.14 -10.47
N PHE A 115 8.97 5.18 -10.75
CA PHE A 115 9.43 6.41 -11.36
C PHE A 115 9.93 7.36 -10.29
N GLN A 116 11.24 7.61 -10.31
CA GLN A 116 11.88 8.46 -9.32
C GLN A 116 11.80 9.92 -9.73
N ASN A 117 11.48 10.80 -8.76
CA ASN A 117 11.39 12.25 -8.97
C ASN A 117 10.45 12.65 -10.13
N GLY A 118 9.40 11.86 -10.36
CA GLY A 118 8.47 12.05 -11.47
C GLY A 118 9.02 11.73 -12.87
N ILE A 119 10.24 11.21 -12.98
CA ILE A 119 10.85 10.84 -14.27
C ILE A 119 10.41 9.42 -14.65
N GLU A 120 9.74 9.28 -15.80
CA GLU A 120 9.33 7.98 -16.34
C GLU A 120 10.52 7.16 -16.86
N SER A 121 11.18 6.41 -15.96
CA SER A 121 12.25 5.46 -16.29
C SER A 121 11.85 4.02 -15.93
N TYR A 122 12.06 3.08 -16.86
CA TYR A 122 11.72 1.66 -16.68
C TYR A 122 12.90 0.84 -16.10
N GLN A 123 13.80 1.47 -15.36
CA GLN A 123 14.96 0.79 -14.76
C GLN A 123 14.64 0.10 -13.43
N ASN A 124 13.73 0.68 -12.63
CA ASN A 124 13.38 0.16 -11.30
C ASN A 124 12.10 -0.67 -11.34
N VAL A 125 12.18 -1.86 -11.93
CA VAL A 125 11.01 -2.70 -12.20
C VAL A 125 10.97 -3.90 -11.24
N LEU A 126 9.85 -4.09 -10.53
CA LEU A 126 9.52 -5.38 -9.93
C LEU A 126 8.70 -6.18 -10.94
N SER A 127 9.12 -7.42 -11.20
CA SER A 127 8.41 -8.33 -12.08
C SER A 127 8.28 -9.70 -11.44
N THR A 128 7.30 -10.46 -11.89
CA THR A 128 7.20 -11.89 -11.63
C THR A 128 7.89 -12.67 -12.75
N PRO A 129 8.34 -13.91 -12.50
CA PRO A 129 8.87 -14.79 -13.54
C PRO A 129 7.78 -15.52 -14.34
N SER A 130 6.51 -15.46 -13.91
CA SER A 130 5.44 -16.36 -14.37
C SER A 130 4.38 -15.64 -15.23
N ILE A 131 3.75 -16.41 -16.12
CA ILE A 131 2.56 -16.03 -16.88
C ILE A 131 1.31 -16.22 -16.02
N PHE A 132 0.32 -15.34 -16.16
CA PHE A 132 -0.87 -15.29 -15.31
C PHE A 132 -2.15 -15.82 -15.97
N PRO A 133 -3.17 -16.19 -15.17
CA PRO A 133 -4.48 -16.57 -15.69
C PRO A 133 -5.06 -15.52 -16.65
N VAL A 134 -5.62 -16.00 -17.76
CA VAL A 134 -6.19 -15.16 -18.82
C VAL A 134 -7.69 -15.37 -19.03
N ASN A 135 -8.31 -16.24 -18.22
CA ASN A 135 -9.75 -16.47 -18.27
C ASN A 135 -10.53 -15.33 -17.59
N THR A 136 -11.78 -15.16 -18.00
CA THR A 136 -12.73 -14.23 -17.38
C THR A 136 -12.83 -14.44 -15.86
N GLY A 137 -12.93 -13.34 -15.12
CA GLY A 137 -13.04 -13.34 -13.65
C GLY A 137 -11.95 -12.53 -12.98
N CYS A 138 -11.92 -12.58 -11.64
CA CYS A 138 -10.92 -11.89 -10.84
C CYS A 138 -9.85 -12.87 -10.33
N HIS A 139 -8.61 -12.40 -10.35
CA HIS A 139 -7.41 -13.20 -10.13
C HIS A 139 -6.43 -12.45 -9.22
N ASN A 140 -5.51 -13.19 -8.65
CA ASN A 140 -4.42 -12.65 -7.83
C ASN A 140 -3.06 -13.02 -8.43
N ILE A 141 -2.18 -12.04 -8.52
CA ILE A 141 -0.76 -12.17 -8.83
C ILE A 141 0.01 -11.95 -7.54
N SER A 142 0.74 -12.97 -7.10
CA SER A 142 1.60 -12.89 -5.91
C SER A 142 3.06 -13.14 -6.27
N ASN A 143 3.93 -13.16 -5.25
CA ASN A 143 5.34 -13.58 -5.34
C ASN A 143 6.23 -12.66 -6.19
N PHE A 144 6.08 -11.34 -6.10
CA PHE A 144 7.10 -10.43 -6.61
C PHE A 144 8.41 -10.61 -5.81
N GLN A 145 9.48 -10.95 -6.53
CA GLN A 145 10.73 -11.40 -5.90
C GLN A 145 11.57 -10.25 -5.33
N GLN A 146 11.40 -9.05 -5.87
CA GLN A 146 12.20 -7.89 -5.53
C GLN A 146 11.44 -6.92 -4.63
N SER A 147 12.19 -6.03 -3.98
CA SER A 147 11.67 -4.87 -3.25
C SER A 147 12.45 -3.62 -3.66
N TRP A 148 11.85 -2.46 -3.44
CA TRP A 148 12.52 -1.19 -3.63
C TRP A 148 12.98 -0.62 -2.30
N LYS A 149 14.17 -0.04 -2.27
CA LYS A 149 14.55 0.93 -1.24
C LYS A 149 14.19 2.32 -1.75
N ILE A 150 13.31 3.00 -1.03
CA ILE A 150 12.77 4.28 -1.44
C ILE A 150 13.77 5.39 -1.09
N SER A 151 14.15 6.20 -2.08
CA SER A 151 14.98 7.38 -1.87
C SER A 151 14.12 8.58 -1.47
N GLN A 152 14.74 9.64 -0.99
CA GLN A 152 14.08 10.92 -0.77
C GLN A 152 13.54 11.49 -2.10
N GLY A 153 12.38 12.17 -2.05
CA GLY A 153 11.78 12.84 -3.21
C GLY A 153 10.36 12.36 -3.54
N GLN A 154 9.77 12.94 -4.58
CA GLN A 154 8.44 12.54 -5.06
C GLN A 154 8.57 11.39 -6.05
N HIS A 155 7.97 10.24 -5.74
CA HIS A 155 7.98 9.10 -6.66
C HIS A 155 6.57 8.75 -7.10
N ARG A 156 6.48 8.11 -8.26
CA ARG A 156 5.24 7.50 -8.74
C ARG A 156 5.49 6.03 -8.99
N VAL A 157 4.59 5.19 -8.49
CA VAL A 157 4.57 3.78 -8.85
C VAL A 157 3.50 3.58 -9.90
N MET A 158 3.84 2.87 -10.97
CA MET A 158 2.93 2.49 -12.04
C MET A 158 2.94 0.98 -12.20
N ILE A 159 1.75 0.39 -12.33
CA ILE A 159 1.58 -1.04 -12.55
C ILE A 159 1.04 -1.28 -13.96
N PRO A 160 1.90 -1.40 -14.98
CA PRO A 160 1.45 -1.80 -16.30
C PRO A 160 1.02 -3.28 -16.33
N LEU A 161 -0.14 -3.52 -16.92
CA LEU A 161 -0.55 -4.83 -17.40
C LEU A 161 -0.20 -4.94 -18.89
N ILE A 162 0.60 -5.94 -19.23
CA ILE A 162 1.02 -6.19 -20.61
C ILE A 162 0.23 -7.40 -21.08
N LYS A 163 -0.72 -7.15 -21.98
CA LYS A 163 -1.53 -8.21 -22.59
C LYS A 163 -1.05 -8.50 -24.00
N THR A 164 -1.15 -9.77 -24.39
CA THR A 164 -0.87 -10.21 -25.75
C THR A 164 -2.07 -10.98 -26.29
N ASP A 165 -2.58 -10.55 -27.44
CA ASP A 165 -3.59 -11.27 -28.23
C ASP A 165 -2.96 -11.65 -29.58
N GLY A 166 -2.49 -12.88 -29.67
CA GLY A 166 -1.68 -13.35 -30.80
C GLY A 166 -0.38 -12.57 -30.97
N SER A 167 -0.31 -11.74 -32.03
CA SER A 167 0.88 -10.96 -32.38
C SER A 167 0.90 -9.54 -31.80
N TYR A 168 -0.23 -9.07 -31.23
CA TYR A 168 -0.34 -7.71 -30.72
C TYR A 168 -0.05 -7.66 -29.23
N ARG A 169 0.95 -6.86 -28.85
CA ARG A 169 1.29 -6.56 -27.47
C ARG A 169 0.75 -5.18 -27.10
N VAL A 170 -0.15 -5.14 -26.12
CA VAL A 170 -0.77 -3.91 -25.62
C VAL A 170 -0.37 -3.70 -24.16
N VAL A 171 0.02 -2.47 -23.82
CA VAL A 171 0.41 -2.09 -22.45
C VAL A 171 -0.67 -1.19 -21.87
N ASP A 172 -1.46 -1.73 -20.95
CA ASP A 172 -2.50 -1.02 -20.21
C ASP A 172 -1.91 -0.48 -18.89
N LYS A 173 -1.76 0.85 -18.78
CA LYS A 173 -1.22 1.55 -17.59
C LYS A 173 -2.33 1.99 -16.63
N SER A 174 -3.24 1.08 -16.29
CA SER A 174 -4.49 1.43 -15.60
C SER A 174 -4.36 1.67 -14.10
N PHE A 175 -3.19 1.46 -13.48
CA PHE A 175 -3.00 1.66 -12.05
C PHE A 175 -1.70 2.42 -11.74
N TYR A 176 -1.83 3.46 -10.93
CA TYR A 176 -0.70 4.15 -10.33
C TYR A 176 -1.02 4.58 -8.89
N LEU A 177 0.02 4.82 -8.11
CA LEU A 177 -0.02 5.49 -6.81
C LEU A 177 1.15 6.48 -6.72
N ASN A 178 1.01 7.50 -5.88
CA ASN A 178 2.10 8.46 -5.63
C ASN A 178 2.71 8.18 -4.25
N LEU A 179 4.03 8.25 -4.16
CA LEU A 179 4.78 8.11 -2.92
C LEU A 179 5.23 9.49 -2.46
N ASP A 180 4.71 9.93 -1.32
CA ASP A 180 5.11 11.18 -0.69
C ASP A 180 6.20 10.85 0.33
N VAL A 181 7.47 10.98 -0.09
CA VAL A 181 8.61 10.72 0.78
C VAL A 181 9.02 12.01 1.45
N GLY A 182 8.69 12.13 2.73
CA GLY A 182 9.12 13.24 3.57
C GLY A 182 10.62 13.17 3.87
N ASN A 183 11.15 14.30 4.33
CA ASN A 183 12.49 14.37 4.93
C ASN A 183 12.46 13.88 6.37
#